data_AF-A0A5J4N3N6-F1
#
_entry.id   AF-A0A5J4N3N6-F1
#
_cell.length_a   1.000
_cell.length_b   1.000
_cell.length_c   1.000
_cell.angle_alpha   90.00
_cell.angle_beta   90.00
_cell.angle_gamma   90.00
#
_symmetry.space_group_name_H-M   'P 1'
#
loop_
_entity.id
_entity.type
_entity.pdbx_description
1 polymer ?
#
loop_
_entity_poly.entity_id
_entity_poly.type
_entity_poly.pdbx_seq_one_letter_code
_entity_poly.pdbx_strand_id
1 'polypeptide(L)'
;LLHSRERRIRGTNYRSPHGIPIDLLDRLLIISTSSYTDKEVQAILKIRCEEEDVDISEDALIVLTRIGMQTSLRYAIQLITTASLVCRKRKGLEVSKEDVRKVYSLFMDEARSTLFLKEYQQEFMFNEISVEAKASVSGKYPEVEFQRALGVASPANIFNSLVWD
;
A
#
# COMPACT_ATOMS: atom_id res chain seq x y z
N LEU A 1 -8.00 21.43 -14.42
CA LEU A 1 -7.09 22.34 -13.66
C LEU A 1 -7.50 22.53 -12.19
N LEU A 2 -8.79 22.45 -11.84
CA LEU A 2 -9.33 22.69 -10.48
C LEU A 2 -9.03 21.61 -9.39
N HIS A 3 -8.27 20.54 -9.69
CA HIS A 3 -8.01 19.45 -8.73
C HIS A 3 -6.65 19.53 -8.03
N SER A 4 -5.85 20.59 -8.27
CA SER A 4 -4.56 20.71 -7.59
C SER A 4 -4.77 20.98 -6.10
N ARG A 5 -4.45 19.98 -5.26
CA ARG A 5 -4.47 20.13 -3.80
C ARG A 5 -3.57 21.29 -3.40
N GLU A 6 -4.17 22.33 -2.83
CA GLU A 6 -3.44 23.44 -2.24
C GLU A 6 -2.60 22.95 -1.07
N ARG A 7 -1.30 23.26 -1.08
CA ARG A 7 -0.40 23.02 0.06
C ARG A 7 0.27 24.32 0.49
N ARG A 8 0.68 24.35 1.76
CA ARG A 8 1.48 25.44 2.32
C ARG A 8 2.86 25.45 1.66
N ILE A 9 3.31 26.63 1.22
CA ILE A 9 4.68 26.83 0.75
C ILE A 9 5.59 26.71 1.97
N ARG A 10 6.54 25.78 1.93
CA ARG A 10 7.49 25.56 3.03
C ARG A 10 8.24 26.86 3.33
N GLY A 11 8.29 27.26 4.59
CA GLY A 11 8.93 28.51 5.03
C GLY A 11 8.03 29.75 5.02
N THR A 12 6.79 29.67 4.54
CA THR A 12 5.83 30.80 4.59
C THR A 12 4.46 30.35 5.10
N ASN A 13 3.56 31.29 5.40
CA ASN A 13 2.18 30.98 5.82
C ASN A 13 1.17 30.97 4.67
N TYR A 14 1.65 31.13 3.43
CA TYR A 14 0.80 31.18 2.25
C TYR A 14 0.54 29.78 1.67
N ARG A 15 -0.68 29.57 1.15
CA ARG A 15 -1.08 28.37 0.42
C ARG A 15 -1.09 28.66 -1.07
N SER A 16 -0.69 27.68 -1.86
CA SER A 16 -0.63 27.77 -3.32
C SER A 16 -0.83 26.38 -3.93
N PRO A 17 -1.30 26.26 -5.20
CA PRO A 17 -1.34 24.98 -5.90
C PRO A 17 0.04 24.31 -5.91
N HIS A 18 0.06 23.00 -5.65
CA HIS A 18 1.30 22.20 -5.51
C HIS A 18 2.30 22.66 -4.43
N GLY A 19 1.99 23.72 -3.65
CA GLY A 19 2.92 24.32 -2.68
C GLY A 19 4.06 25.11 -3.32
N ILE A 20 3.89 25.59 -4.56
CA ILE A 20 4.89 26.35 -5.33
C ILE A 20 4.49 27.84 -5.35
N PRO A 21 5.43 28.80 -5.26
CA PRO A 21 5.12 30.23 -5.43
C PRO A 21 4.49 30.54 -6.80
N ILE A 22 3.56 31.50 -6.84
CA ILE A 22 2.76 31.79 -8.04
C ILE A 22 3.59 32.27 -9.24
N ASP A 23 4.66 33.05 -8.99
CA ASP A 23 5.59 33.51 -10.04
C ASP A 23 6.33 32.35 -10.73
N LEU A 24 6.57 31.24 -10.02
CA LEU A 24 7.14 30.04 -10.63
C LEU A 24 6.05 29.24 -11.35
N LEU A 25 4.83 29.19 -10.83
CA LEU A 25 3.71 28.48 -11.45
C LEU A 25 3.41 29.02 -12.85
N ASP A 26 3.46 30.34 -13.05
CA ASP A 26 3.23 30.99 -14.34
C ASP A 26 4.27 30.65 -15.41
N ARG A 27 5.43 30.11 -15.01
CA ARG A 27 6.52 29.70 -15.92
C ARG A 27 6.52 28.19 -16.21
N LEU A 28 5.60 27.42 -15.62
CA LEU A 28 5.57 25.97 -15.73
C LEU A 28 4.46 25.49 -16.68
N LEU A 29 4.80 24.50 -17.51
CA LEU A 29 3.81 23.72 -18.24
C LEU A 29 3.36 22.53 -17.37
N ILE A 30 2.09 22.55 -16.96
CA ILE A 30 1.52 21.48 -16.11
C ILE A 30 0.95 20.39 -17.00
N ILE A 31 1.54 19.19 -16.94
CA ILE A 31 1.01 17.98 -17.58
C ILE A 31 0.35 17.12 -16.51
N SER A 32 -0.95 16.86 -16.64
CA SER A 32 -1.71 16.03 -15.71
C SER A 32 -1.60 14.55 -16.08
N THR A 33 -1.30 13.70 -15.10
CA THR A 33 -1.41 12.25 -15.22
C THR A 33 -2.76 11.76 -14.68
N SER A 34 -3.27 10.66 -15.24
CA SER A 34 -4.46 9.97 -14.78
C SER A 34 -4.09 8.70 -14.00
N SER A 35 -5.00 8.22 -13.16
CA SER A 35 -4.86 6.92 -12.50
C SER A 35 -4.92 5.78 -13.51
N TYR A 36 -4.12 4.74 -13.28
CA TYR A 36 -4.14 3.53 -14.10
C TYR A 36 -5.44 2.73 -13.93
N THR A 37 -5.85 2.10 -15.01
CA THR A 37 -6.92 1.11 -15.03
C THR A 37 -6.41 -0.27 -14.64
N ASP A 38 -7.31 -1.17 -14.26
CA ASP A 38 -6.98 -2.55 -13.84
C ASP A 38 -6.15 -3.31 -14.89
N LYS A 39 -6.51 -3.13 -16.17
CA LYS A 39 -5.79 -3.74 -17.31
C LYS A 39 -4.37 -3.18 -17.47
N GLU A 40 -4.20 -1.87 -17.28
CA GLU A 40 -2.88 -1.24 -17.34
C GLU A 40 -2.00 -1.68 -16.17
N VAL A 41 -2.57 -1.81 -14.96
CA VAL A 41 -1.85 -2.34 -13.80
C VAL A 41 -1.39 -3.77 -14.04
N GLN A 42 -2.26 -4.65 -14.55
CA GLN A 42 -1.90 -6.02 -14.88
C GLN A 42 -0.76 -6.07 -15.93
N ALA A 43 -0.83 -5.24 -16.98
CA ALA A 43 0.20 -5.16 -18.00
C ALA A 43 1.55 -4.67 -17.43
N ILE A 44 1.53 -3.65 -16.57
CA ILE A 44 2.75 -3.16 -15.90
C ILE A 44 3.36 -4.25 -15.02
N LEU A 45 2.55 -4.95 -14.23
CA LEU A 45 3.03 -6.03 -13.38
C LEU A 45 3.62 -7.19 -14.19
N LYS A 46 2.99 -7.52 -15.32
CA LYS A 46 3.51 -8.55 -16.24
C LYS A 46 4.89 -8.18 -16.79
N ILE A 47 5.07 -6.96 -17.27
CA ILE A 47 6.37 -6.46 -17.74
C ILE A 47 7.41 -6.52 -16.61
N ARG A 48 7.01 -6.21 -15.37
CA ARG A 48 7.92 -6.30 -14.22
C ARG A 48 8.32 -7.74 -13.87
N CYS A 49 7.40 -8.69 -13.98
CA CYS A 49 7.74 -10.10 -13.81
C CYS A 49 8.72 -10.58 -14.89
N GLU A 50 8.53 -10.14 -16.14
CA GLU A 50 9.45 -10.43 -17.26
C GLU A 50 10.82 -9.78 -17.05
N GLU A 51 10.89 -8.53 -16.56
CA GLU A 51 12.16 -7.84 -16.26
C GLU A 51 12.93 -8.45 -15.08
N GLU A 52 12.22 -8.98 -14.07
CA GLU A 52 12.84 -9.61 -12.88
C GLU A 52 13.14 -11.10 -13.08
N ASP A 53 12.89 -11.66 -14.28
CA ASP A 53 13.00 -13.09 -14.60
C ASP A 53 12.21 -13.97 -13.60
N VAL A 54 10.97 -13.57 -13.28
CA VAL A 54 10.08 -14.27 -12.35
C VAL A 54 8.90 -14.88 -13.08
N ASP A 55 8.84 -16.22 -13.11
CA ASP A 55 7.68 -16.96 -13.59
C ASP A 55 6.54 -16.85 -12.56
N ILE A 56 5.43 -16.22 -12.95
CA ILE A 56 4.23 -16.05 -12.11
C ILE A 56 3.03 -16.76 -12.73
N SER A 57 2.26 -17.48 -11.90
CA SER A 57 0.99 -18.06 -12.33
C SER A 57 -0.07 -16.97 -12.61
N GLU A 58 -0.95 -17.20 -13.59
CA GLU A 58 -2.00 -16.23 -13.95
C GLU A 58 -2.93 -15.92 -12.75
N ASP A 59 -3.27 -16.93 -11.94
CA ASP A 59 -4.02 -16.78 -10.69
C ASP A 59 -3.33 -15.80 -9.72
N ALA A 60 -2.01 -15.91 -9.57
CA ALA A 60 -1.24 -15.04 -8.69
C ALA A 60 -1.17 -13.61 -9.23
N LEU A 61 -1.06 -13.45 -10.55
CA LEU A 61 -1.05 -12.15 -11.22
C LEU A 61 -2.38 -11.41 -11.01
N ILE A 62 -3.53 -12.08 -11.11
CA ILE A 62 -4.85 -11.48 -10.85
C ILE A 62 -4.95 -10.99 -9.40
N VAL A 63 -4.52 -11.79 -8.44
CA VAL A 63 -4.52 -11.42 -7.02
C VAL A 63 -3.61 -10.21 -6.78
N LEU A 64 -2.42 -10.21 -7.39
CA LEU A 64 -1.45 -9.13 -7.27
C LEU A 64 -1.96 -7.82 -7.87
N THR A 65 -2.61 -7.87 -9.04
CA THR A 65 -3.29 -6.73 -9.65
C THR A 65 -4.34 -6.15 -8.71
N ARG A 66 -5.16 -7.02 -8.08
CA ARG A 66 -6.18 -6.55 -7.13
C ARG A 66 -5.56 -5.85 -5.92
N ILE A 67 -4.47 -6.39 -5.38
CA ILE A 67 -3.71 -5.75 -4.29
C ILE A 67 -3.16 -4.40 -4.75
N GLY A 68 -2.60 -4.31 -5.96
CA GLY A 68 -2.07 -3.07 -6.54
C GLY A 68 -3.13 -1.97 -6.72
N MET A 69 -4.36 -2.36 -7.05
CA MET A 69 -5.50 -1.45 -7.17
C MET A 69 -6.05 -0.98 -5.81
N GLN A 70 -6.05 -1.84 -4.79
CA GLN A 70 -6.52 -1.48 -3.45
C GLN A 70 -5.49 -0.67 -2.65
N THR A 71 -4.20 -0.88 -2.89
CA THR A 71 -3.11 -0.25 -2.15
C THR A 71 -2.32 0.72 -3.02
N SER A 72 -1.18 0.30 -3.57
CA SER A 72 -0.39 1.05 -4.52
C SER A 72 0.38 0.13 -5.46
N LEU A 73 0.57 0.58 -6.70
CA LEU A 73 1.39 -0.13 -7.68
C LEU A 73 2.82 -0.39 -7.19
N ARG A 74 3.38 0.57 -6.42
CA ARG A 74 4.72 0.44 -5.81
C ARG A 74 4.79 -0.77 -4.88
N TYR A 75 3.79 -0.94 -4.01
CA TYR A 75 3.74 -2.05 -3.07
C TYR A 75 3.59 -3.38 -3.82
N ALA A 76 2.74 -3.44 -4.85
CA ALA A 76 2.59 -4.63 -5.68
C ALA A 76 3.91 -5.08 -6.35
N ILE A 77 4.72 -4.14 -6.87
CA ILE A 77 6.03 -4.46 -7.45
C ILE A 77 6.99 -5.04 -6.39
N GLN A 78 7.03 -4.45 -5.19
CA GLN A 78 7.85 -4.98 -4.09
C GLN A 78 7.45 -6.41 -3.68
N LEU A 79 6.16 -6.74 -3.82
CA LEU A 79 5.65 -8.09 -3.56
C LEU A 79 6.14 -9.11 -4.61
N ILE A 80 6.43 -8.71 -5.86
CA ILE A 80 6.97 -9.62 -6.89
C ILE A 80 8.32 -10.17 -6.44
N THR A 81 9.25 -9.28 -6.09
CA THR A 81 10.60 -9.66 -5.67
C THR A 81 10.58 -10.50 -4.39
N THR A 82 9.72 -10.18 -3.43
CA THR A 82 9.64 -10.94 -2.18
C THR A 82 8.91 -12.27 -2.35
N ALA A 83 7.91 -12.36 -3.24
CA ALA A 83 7.24 -13.61 -3.59
C ALA A 83 8.16 -14.56 -4.35
N SER A 84 9.05 -14.05 -5.21
CA SER A 84 10.06 -14.87 -5.89
C SER A 84 11.05 -15.49 -4.87
N LEU A 85 11.45 -14.75 -3.84
CA LEU A 85 12.29 -15.29 -2.76
C LEU A 85 11.59 -16.40 -1.95
N VAL A 86 10.28 -16.23 -1.66
CA VAL A 86 9.49 -17.27 -0.98
C VAL A 86 9.34 -18.51 -1.85
N CYS A 87 9.09 -18.33 -3.16
CA CYS A 87 9.02 -19.43 -4.10
C CYS A 87 10.36 -20.18 -4.21
N ARG A 88 11.48 -19.46 -4.31
CA ARG A 88 12.82 -20.07 -4.30
C ARG A 88 13.08 -20.84 -3.01
N LYS A 89 12.63 -20.33 -1.86
CA LYS A 89 12.74 -21.05 -0.58
C LYS A 89 11.93 -22.35 -0.55
N ARG A 90 10.75 -22.40 -1.20
CA ARG A 90 9.97 -23.64 -1.36
C ARG A 90 10.55 -24.59 -2.42
N LYS A 91 11.58 -24.16 -3.16
CA LYS A 91 12.12 -24.82 -4.36
C LYS A 91 11.08 -24.95 -5.48
N GLY A 92 10.16 -23.99 -5.57
CA GLY A 92 9.20 -23.88 -6.68
C GLY A 92 9.85 -23.19 -7.88
N LEU A 93 9.33 -23.51 -9.07
CA LEU A 93 9.73 -22.85 -10.32
C LEU A 93 8.85 -21.63 -10.62
N GLU A 94 7.54 -21.73 -10.39
CA GLU A 94 6.58 -20.64 -10.57
C GLU A 94 6.07 -20.08 -9.23
N VAL A 95 5.82 -18.77 -9.19
CA VAL A 95 5.17 -18.08 -8.07
C VAL A 95 3.66 -18.36 -8.10
N SER A 96 3.18 -18.93 -7.00
CA SER A 96 1.77 -19.27 -6.81
C SER A 96 1.05 -18.22 -5.95
N LYS A 97 -0.30 -18.26 -5.97
CA LYS A 97 -1.14 -17.41 -5.12
C LYS A 97 -0.84 -17.53 -3.62
N GLU A 98 -0.36 -18.69 -3.18
CA GLU A 98 -0.01 -18.94 -1.78
C GLU A 98 1.23 -18.15 -1.36
N ASP A 99 2.22 -18.04 -2.27
CA ASP A 99 3.43 -17.26 -2.04
C ASP A 99 3.09 -15.78 -1.88
N VAL A 100 2.22 -15.24 -2.76
CA VAL A 100 1.72 -13.86 -2.68
C VAL A 100 0.97 -13.61 -1.36
N ARG A 101 0.08 -14.51 -0.94
CA ARG A 101 -0.62 -14.38 0.35
C ARG A 101 0.33 -14.38 1.54
N LYS A 102 1.32 -15.27 1.51
CA LYS A 102 2.34 -15.37 2.57
C LYS A 102 3.12 -14.07 2.68
N VAL A 103 3.59 -13.53 1.57
CA VAL A 103 4.32 -12.25 1.55
C VAL A 103 3.43 -11.10 1.99
N TYR A 104 2.17 -11.06 1.53
CA TYR A 104 1.21 -10.04 1.94
C TYR A 104 0.93 -10.03 3.45
N SER A 105 1.03 -11.19 4.11
CA SER A 105 0.92 -11.31 5.57
C SER A 105 2.18 -10.83 6.31
N LEU A 106 3.36 -10.98 5.70
CA LEU A 106 4.64 -10.59 6.30
C LEU A 106 4.93 -9.10 6.16
N PHE A 107 4.59 -8.51 5.01
CA PHE A 107 4.88 -7.13 4.69
C PHE A 107 3.59 -6.31 4.66
N MET A 108 3.48 -5.33 5.54
CA MET A 108 2.34 -4.41 5.58
C MET A 108 2.49 -3.26 4.59
N ASP A 109 1.37 -2.77 4.05
CA ASP A 109 1.32 -1.52 3.29
C ASP A 109 1.14 -0.30 4.22
N GLU A 110 1.16 0.91 3.65
CA GLU A 110 1.00 2.16 4.40
C GLU A 110 -0.35 2.25 5.13
N ALA A 111 -1.45 1.84 4.48
CA ALA A 111 -2.78 1.97 5.09
C ALA A 111 -2.92 1.00 6.27
N ARG A 112 -2.46 -0.25 6.11
CA ARG A 112 -2.45 -1.22 7.22
C ARG A 112 -1.51 -0.82 8.35
N SER A 113 -0.32 -0.29 8.04
CA SER A 113 0.63 0.11 9.09
C SER A 113 0.15 1.33 9.88
N THR A 114 -0.48 2.31 9.24
CA THR A 114 -1.09 3.44 9.95
C THR A 114 -2.29 3.04 10.80
N LEU A 115 -3.08 2.04 10.38
CA LEU A 115 -4.15 1.48 11.20
C LEU A 115 -3.59 0.77 12.43
N PHE A 116 -2.58 -0.10 12.23
CA PHE A 116 -1.91 -0.80 13.32
C PHE A 116 -1.36 0.19 14.37
N LEU A 117 -0.69 1.26 13.94
CA LEU A 117 -0.18 2.28 14.87
C LEU A 117 -1.29 3.02 15.64
N LYS A 118 -2.47 3.21 15.04
CA LYS A 118 -3.62 3.83 15.73
C LYS A 118 -4.25 2.90 16.77
N GLU A 119 -4.27 1.60 16.51
CA GLU A 119 -4.82 0.61 17.43
C GLU A 119 -3.91 0.42 18.65
N TYR A 120 -2.60 0.34 18.43
CA TYR A 120 -1.59 0.15 19.49
C TYR A 120 -0.99 1.46 20.01
N GLN A 121 -1.63 2.59 19.73
CA GLN A 121 -1.14 3.93 20.06
C GLN A 121 -0.77 4.12 21.55
N GLN A 122 -1.43 3.39 22.44
CA GLN A 122 -1.18 3.42 23.89
C GLN A 122 0.12 2.73 24.32
N GLU A 123 0.63 1.80 23.52
CA GLU A 123 1.86 1.04 23.81
C GLU A 123 3.12 1.74 23.27
N PHE A 124 2.97 2.77 22.43
CA PHE A 124 4.09 3.52 21.87
C PHE A 124 4.51 4.69 22.77
N MET A 125 5.83 4.87 22.93
CA MET A 125 6.46 5.83 23.87
C MET A 125 6.08 7.30 23.70
N PHE A 126 5.52 7.70 22.55
CA PHE A 126 5.13 9.09 22.27
C PHE A 126 3.67 9.16 21.87
N ASN A 127 2.79 9.21 22.86
CA ASN A 127 1.37 9.42 22.65
C ASN A 127 0.93 10.82 23.14
N GLU A 128 1.41 11.86 22.47
CA GLU A 128 0.91 13.24 22.64
C GLU A 128 -0.21 13.58 21.64
N ILE A 129 -1.02 12.59 21.25
CA ILE A 129 -2.27 12.89 20.55
C ILE A 129 -3.31 13.15 21.64
N SER A 130 -3.48 14.42 21.98
CA SER A 130 -4.61 14.89 22.80
C SER A 130 -5.92 14.36 22.20
N VAL A 131 -6.79 13.86 23.09
CA VAL A 131 -7.97 13.03 22.83
C VAL A 131 -9.10 13.74 22.03
N GLU A 132 -8.84 14.91 21.45
CA GLU A 132 -9.86 15.80 20.86
C GLU A 132 -10.37 15.35 19.48
N ALA A 133 -9.68 14.44 18.78
CA ALA A 133 -10.07 14.04 17.42
C ALA A 133 -11.09 12.89 17.32
N LYS A 134 -11.62 12.35 18.44
CA LYS A 134 -12.55 11.20 18.42
C LYS A 134 -13.97 11.53 17.95
N ALA A 135 -14.34 12.80 17.73
CA ALA A 135 -15.73 13.19 17.48
C ALA A 135 -16.20 13.14 16.00
N SER A 136 -15.35 12.95 15.00
CA SER A 136 -15.74 13.21 13.60
C SER A 136 -15.61 12.05 12.59
N VAL A 137 -15.17 10.84 12.99
CA VAL A 137 -15.00 9.73 12.03
C VAL A 137 -15.87 8.52 12.41
N SER A 138 -17.19 8.71 12.39
CA SER A 138 -18.20 7.63 12.37
C SER A 138 -18.63 7.29 10.93
N GLY A 139 -17.65 7.23 10.01
CA GLY A 139 -17.86 6.90 8.60
C GLY A 139 -17.34 5.50 8.27
N LYS A 140 -18.28 4.56 8.09
CA LYS A 140 -18.16 3.16 7.61
C LYS A 140 -16.88 2.85 6.80
N TYR A 141 -16.06 1.91 7.28
CA TYR A 141 -15.03 1.23 6.47
C TYR A 141 -15.52 -0.19 6.12
N PRO A 142 -15.67 -0.53 4.83
CA PRO A 142 -16.18 -1.82 4.38
C PRO A 142 -15.15 -2.98 4.47
N GLU A 143 -13.92 -2.72 4.89
CA GLU A 143 -12.79 -3.66 4.73
C GLU A 143 -12.70 -4.75 5.80
N VAL A 144 -13.35 -4.55 6.96
CA VAL A 144 -13.32 -5.51 8.09
C VAL A 144 -14.00 -6.84 7.71
N GLU A 145 -14.89 -6.81 6.72
CA GLU A 145 -15.60 -7.98 6.21
C GLU A 145 -14.74 -8.82 5.26
N PHE A 146 -13.82 -8.18 4.51
CA PHE A 146 -12.96 -8.84 3.53
C PHE A 146 -11.83 -9.65 4.18
N GLN A 147 -11.25 -9.12 5.26
CA GLN A 147 -10.24 -9.84 6.06
C GLN A 147 -10.83 -11.09 6.74
N ARG A 148 -12.12 -11.03 7.13
CA ARG A 148 -12.86 -12.20 7.63
C ARG A 148 -13.15 -13.23 6.55
N ALA A 149 -13.50 -12.79 5.33
CA ALA A 149 -13.78 -13.68 4.20
C ALA A 149 -12.55 -14.43 3.69
N LEU A 150 -11.34 -13.87 3.86
CA LEU A 150 -10.08 -14.48 3.43
C LEU A 150 -9.41 -15.38 4.48
N GLY A 151 -9.97 -15.50 5.70
CA GLY A 151 -9.42 -16.37 6.75
C GLY A 151 -7.99 -16.02 7.17
N VAL A 152 -7.55 -14.78 6.93
CA VAL A 152 -6.20 -14.32 7.31
C VAL A 152 -6.24 -13.96 8.79
N ALA A 153 -5.45 -14.65 9.61
CA ALA A 153 -5.28 -14.32 11.02
C ALA A 153 -4.80 -12.87 11.18
N SER A 154 -5.36 -12.16 12.17
CA SER A 154 -4.90 -10.82 12.53
C SER A 154 -3.37 -10.79 12.69
N PRO A 155 -2.67 -9.77 12.16
CA PRO A 155 -1.21 -9.65 12.29
C PRO A 155 -0.71 -9.75 13.75
N ALA A 156 -1.57 -9.40 14.70
CA ALA A 156 -1.31 -9.53 16.14
C ALA A 156 -1.05 -10.98 16.61
N ASN A 157 -1.64 -11.99 15.95
CA ASN A 157 -1.47 -13.40 16.34
C ASN A 157 -0.18 -14.03 15.82
N ILE A 158 0.49 -13.44 14.82
CA ILE A 158 1.73 -13.98 14.25
C ILE A 158 2.94 -13.54 15.08
N PHE A 159 2.91 -12.32 15.64
CA PHE A 159 4.01 -11.80 16.44
C PHE A 159 4.16 -12.53 17.78
N ASN A 160 3.04 -12.89 18.43
CA ASN A 160 3.08 -13.61 19.71
C ASN A 160 3.50 -15.08 19.60
N SER A 161 3.42 -15.72 18.42
CA SER A 161 3.84 -17.13 18.26
C SER A 161 5.31 -17.30 17.85
N LEU A 162 6.03 -16.21 17.56
CA LEU A 162 7.42 -16.26 17.07
C LEU A 162 8.44 -15.65 18.04
N VAL A 163 7.96 -15.00 19.10
CA VAL A 163 8.81 -14.39 20.14
C VAL A 163 8.88 -15.27 21.40
N TRP A 164 8.02 -16.29 21.53
CA TRP A 164 7.98 -17.22 22.67
C TRP A 164 7.87 -18.69 22.24
N ASP A 165 8.82 -19.17 21.44
CA ASP A 165 9.22 -20.58 21.36
C ASP A 165 10.76 -20.67 21.39
#